data_AF-A0A949IFW8-F1
#
_entry.id   AF-A0A949IFW8-F1
#
_cell.length_a   1.000
_cell.length_b   1.000
_cell.length_c   1.000
_cell.angle_alpha   90.00
_cell.angle_beta   90.00
_cell.angle_gamma   90.00
#
_symmetry.space_group_name_H-M   'P 1'
#
loop_
_entity.id
_entity.type
_entity.pdbx_description
1 polymer ?
#
loop_
_entity_poly.entity_id
_entity_poly.type
_entity_poly.pdbx_seq_one_letter_code
_entity_poly.pdbx_strand_id
1 'polypeptide(L)'
;MPRKAAAPKSNSNSSFRNLKRQFGRRMVEALQKSPTLIDDIERIREAGVRIRLVDGPCRAYYDRKKRTIYIGRWCPRNYKLISIAHEFVHALVKPTVDPIPGETGRQEFIDRCIDEETEAIVHEIEIVKELIKAGIPVDPKELEWLKRYRRGGRTAIRKALQKTITSTTGEDYPEYYGSWYDEIVPMSRRLP
;
A
#
# COMPACT_ATOMS: atom_id res chain seq x y z
N MET A 1 -37.56 -36.10 -7.81
CA MET A 1 -36.56 -36.02 -6.71
C MET A 1 -35.39 -35.14 -7.16
N PRO A 2 -35.37 -33.83 -6.84
CA PRO A 2 -34.23 -32.99 -7.21
C PRO A 2 -33.07 -33.23 -6.23
N ARG A 3 -31.86 -33.45 -6.78
CA ARG A 3 -30.62 -33.60 -6.01
C ARG A 3 -30.29 -32.27 -5.31
N LYS A 4 -30.13 -32.31 -3.98
CA LYS A 4 -29.57 -31.19 -3.20
C LYS A 4 -28.17 -30.87 -3.73
N ALA A 5 -27.97 -29.63 -4.18
CA ALA A 5 -26.64 -29.10 -4.45
C ALA A 5 -25.86 -29.03 -3.13
N ALA A 6 -24.65 -29.61 -3.12
CA ALA A 6 -23.76 -29.54 -1.97
C ALA A 6 -23.24 -28.10 -1.82
N ALA A 7 -23.31 -27.56 -0.60
CA ALA A 7 -22.71 -26.27 -0.27
C ALA A 7 -21.20 -26.27 -0.56
N PRO A 8 -20.63 -25.15 -1.05
CA PRO A 8 -19.20 -25.07 -1.34
C PRO A 8 -18.40 -25.25 -0.05
N LYS A 9 -17.54 -26.28 -0.02
CA LYS A 9 -16.59 -26.51 1.08
C LYS A 9 -15.60 -25.34 1.15
N SER A 10 -15.36 -24.83 2.36
CA SER A 10 -14.64 -23.59 2.63
C SER A 10 -13.22 -23.52 2.02
N ASN A 11 -13.00 -22.48 1.21
CA ASN A 11 -11.72 -22.11 0.58
C ASN A 11 -10.67 -21.55 1.58
N SER A 12 -11.00 -21.41 2.86
CA SER A 12 -10.12 -20.78 3.86
C SER A 12 -8.84 -21.59 4.13
N ASN A 13 -8.93 -22.93 4.11
CA ASN A 13 -7.80 -23.81 4.41
C ASN A 13 -6.75 -23.91 3.28
N SER A 14 -7.14 -23.67 2.02
CA SER A 14 -6.22 -23.63 0.88
C SER A 14 -5.53 -22.26 0.78
N SER A 15 -6.29 -21.18 1.01
CA SER A 15 -5.80 -19.80 1.12
C SER A 15 -4.68 -19.69 2.18
N PHE A 16 -4.91 -20.28 3.35
CA PHE A 16 -3.96 -20.22 4.47
C PHE A 16 -2.67 -21.00 4.25
N ARG A 17 -2.74 -22.19 3.63
CA ARG A 17 -1.54 -22.96 3.23
C ARG A 17 -0.71 -22.20 2.20
N ASN A 18 -1.37 -21.55 1.24
CA ASN A 18 -0.68 -20.72 0.24
C ASN A 18 0.00 -19.51 0.88
N LEU A 19 -0.64 -18.84 1.85
CA LEU A 19 -0.03 -17.74 2.60
C LEU A 19 1.20 -18.21 3.40
N LYS A 20 1.13 -19.35 4.08
CA LYS A 20 2.27 -19.91 4.83
C LYS A 20 3.45 -20.22 3.92
N ARG A 21 3.21 -20.76 2.72
CA ARG A 21 4.26 -21.00 1.73
C ARG A 21 4.87 -19.70 1.22
N GLN A 22 4.06 -18.67 1.03
CA GLN A 22 4.49 -17.40 0.43
C GLN A 22 5.22 -16.48 1.42
N PHE A 23 4.74 -16.38 2.65
CA PHE A 23 5.21 -15.41 3.65
C PHE A 23 5.92 -16.05 4.85
N GLY A 24 5.83 -17.36 5.00
CA GLY A 24 6.37 -18.09 6.16
C GLY A 24 5.43 -18.05 7.37
N ARG A 25 5.58 -19.05 8.26
CA ARG A 25 4.68 -19.28 9.40
C ARG A 25 4.52 -18.07 10.31
N ARG A 26 5.62 -17.46 10.74
CA ARG A 26 5.60 -16.35 11.71
C ARG A 26 4.95 -15.08 11.16
N MET A 27 5.09 -14.81 9.85
CA MET A 27 4.44 -13.65 9.23
C MET A 27 2.93 -13.88 9.12
N VAL A 28 2.51 -15.12 8.82
CA VAL A 28 1.10 -15.49 8.78
C VAL A 28 0.45 -15.45 10.17
N GLU A 29 1.16 -15.86 11.22
CA GLU A 29 0.66 -15.74 12.61
C GLU A 29 0.38 -14.28 12.99
N ALA A 30 1.19 -13.33 12.51
CA ALA A 30 0.97 -11.91 12.70
C ALA A 30 -0.17 -11.37 11.81
N LEU A 31 -0.22 -11.79 10.54
CA LEU A 31 -1.31 -11.48 9.61
C LEU A 31 -2.69 -11.84 10.21
N GLN A 32 -2.78 -13.00 10.87
CA GLN A 32 -4.03 -13.46 11.50
C GLN A 32 -4.55 -12.54 12.62
N LYS A 33 -3.75 -11.57 13.07
CA LYS A 33 -4.15 -10.61 14.10
C LYS A 33 -4.73 -9.31 13.54
N SER A 34 -4.73 -9.15 12.21
CA SER A 34 -5.28 -7.98 11.53
C SER A 34 -6.38 -8.41 10.55
N PRO A 35 -7.66 -8.37 10.97
CA PRO A 35 -8.79 -8.59 10.06
C PRO A 35 -8.74 -7.73 8.81
N THR A 36 -8.36 -6.46 8.93
CA THR A 36 -8.24 -5.55 7.78
C THR A 36 -7.22 -6.07 6.77
N LEU A 37 -6.02 -6.47 7.21
CA LEU A 37 -5.00 -6.97 6.29
C LEU A 37 -5.37 -8.33 5.64
N ILE A 38 -6.18 -9.14 6.31
CA ILE A 38 -6.72 -10.36 5.70
C ILE A 38 -7.66 -10.00 4.54
N ASP A 39 -8.58 -9.05 4.76
CA ASP A 39 -9.49 -8.55 3.72
C ASP A 39 -8.71 -7.96 2.54
N ASP A 40 -7.70 -7.13 2.81
CA ASP A 40 -6.83 -6.56 1.77
C ASP A 40 -6.21 -7.64 0.89
N ILE A 41 -5.66 -8.70 1.50
CA ILE A 41 -5.02 -9.80 0.78
C ILE A 41 -6.04 -10.61 -0.04
N GLU A 42 -7.25 -10.80 0.48
CA GLU A 42 -8.33 -11.46 -0.25
C GLU A 42 -8.75 -10.63 -1.46
N ARG A 43 -8.96 -9.33 -1.30
CA ARG A 43 -9.29 -8.39 -2.38
C ARG A 43 -8.18 -8.28 -3.41
N ILE A 44 -6.91 -8.27 -3.00
CA ILE A 44 -5.75 -8.35 -3.90
C ILE A 44 -5.85 -9.58 -4.81
N ARG A 45 -6.17 -10.74 -4.23
CA ARG A 45 -6.27 -11.99 -4.96
C ARG A 45 -7.47 -12.03 -5.89
N GLU A 46 -8.63 -11.56 -5.43
CA GLU A 46 -9.85 -11.48 -6.23
C GLU A 46 -9.68 -10.54 -7.43
N ALA A 47 -8.95 -9.44 -7.26
CA ALA A 47 -8.59 -8.54 -8.34
C ALA A 47 -7.48 -9.10 -9.26
N GLY A 48 -6.96 -10.30 -9.00
CA GLY A 48 -5.89 -10.90 -9.79
C GLY A 48 -4.54 -10.18 -9.66
N VAL A 49 -4.33 -9.41 -8.60
CA VAL A 49 -3.03 -8.79 -8.28
C VAL A 49 -2.16 -9.80 -7.55
N ARG A 50 -0.89 -9.91 -7.94
CA ARG A 50 0.07 -10.85 -7.33
C ARG A 50 0.87 -10.14 -6.26
N ILE A 51 1.28 -10.86 -5.21
CA ILE A 51 2.28 -10.37 -4.25
C ILE A 51 3.56 -11.19 -4.41
N ARG A 52 4.72 -10.55 -4.55
CA ARG A 52 6.02 -11.22 -4.70
C ARG A 52 7.04 -10.66 -3.72
N LEU A 53 7.68 -11.56 -2.98
CA LEU A 53 8.88 -11.23 -2.23
C LEU A 53 10.09 -11.28 -3.18
N VAL A 54 10.87 -10.21 -3.25
CA VAL A 54 12.06 -10.10 -4.11
C VAL A 54 13.31 -9.85 -3.27
N ASP A 55 14.45 -10.37 -3.71
CA ASP A 55 15.71 -10.12 -3.04
C ASP A 55 16.11 -8.66 -3.25
N GLY A 56 16.56 -8.00 -2.19
CA GLY A 56 16.92 -6.59 -2.23
C GLY A 56 16.55 -5.81 -0.97
N PRO A 57 16.86 -4.49 -0.98
CA PRO A 57 16.67 -3.60 0.15
C PRO A 57 15.20 -3.50 0.55
N CYS A 58 14.97 -2.91 1.72
CA CYS A 58 13.60 -2.74 2.18
C CYS A 58 12.86 -1.68 1.35
N ARG A 59 12.09 -2.15 0.38
CA ARG A 59 11.23 -1.36 -0.52
C ARG A 59 9.97 -2.15 -0.84
N ALA A 60 8.88 -1.44 -1.05
CA ALA A 60 7.63 -1.96 -1.58
C ALA A 60 7.19 -1.07 -2.74
N TYR A 61 6.55 -1.66 -3.74
CA TYR A 61 5.91 -0.92 -4.83
C TYR A 61 4.92 -1.82 -5.59
N TYR A 62 3.90 -1.21 -6.16
CA TYR A 62 2.96 -1.83 -7.09
C TYR A 62 3.35 -1.55 -8.55
N ASP A 63 3.63 -2.61 -9.31
CA ASP A 63 3.81 -2.53 -10.76
C ASP A 63 2.44 -2.72 -11.45
N ARG A 64 1.88 -1.60 -11.95
CA ARG A 64 0.58 -1.57 -12.66
C ARG A 64 0.58 -2.45 -13.91
N LYS A 65 1.65 -2.42 -14.71
CA LYS A 65 1.74 -3.19 -15.98
C LYS A 65 1.75 -4.69 -15.70
N LYS A 66 2.48 -5.12 -14.67
CA LYS A 66 2.57 -6.54 -14.28
C LYS A 66 1.49 -6.98 -13.29
N ARG A 67 0.64 -6.05 -12.83
CA ARG A 67 -0.35 -6.24 -11.77
C ARG A 67 0.26 -6.97 -10.56
N THR A 68 1.41 -6.49 -10.09
CA THR A 68 2.19 -7.19 -9.05
C THR A 68 2.71 -6.23 -8.01
N ILE A 69 2.41 -6.51 -6.75
CA ILE A 69 3.01 -5.90 -5.57
C ILE A 69 4.34 -6.61 -5.30
N TYR A 70 5.42 -5.85 -5.25
CA TYR A 70 6.76 -6.33 -4.95
C TYR A 70 7.17 -5.86 -3.55
N ILE A 71 7.67 -6.78 -2.72
CA ILE A 71 8.14 -6.47 -1.36
C ILE A 71 9.57 -7.00 -1.20
N GLY A 72 10.49 -6.14 -0.76
CA GLY A 72 11.88 -6.50 -0.50
C GLY A 72 12.02 -7.53 0.63
N ARG A 73 12.81 -8.58 0.41
CA ARG A 73 13.00 -9.68 1.37
C ARG A 73 13.69 -9.20 2.65
N TRP A 74 14.54 -8.18 2.57
CA TRP A 74 15.30 -7.67 3.72
C TRP A 74 14.49 -6.72 4.62
N CYS A 75 13.25 -6.38 4.27
CA CYS A 75 12.38 -5.64 5.18
C CYS A 75 12.13 -6.39 6.50
N PRO A 76 12.02 -5.69 7.63
CA PRO A 76 11.53 -6.27 8.87
C PRO A 76 10.19 -6.97 8.65
N ARG A 77 9.95 -8.09 9.35
CA ARG A 77 8.77 -8.95 9.12
C ARG A 77 7.45 -8.19 9.21
N ASN A 78 7.28 -7.41 10.27
CA ASN A 78 6.02 -6.70 10.51
C ASN A 78 5.87 -5.50 9.57
N TYR A 79 6.99 -4.89 9.17
CA TYR A 79 7.01 -3.86 8.13
C TYR A 79 6.48 -4.41 6.80
N LYS A 80 6.85 -5.64 6.41
CA LYS A 80 6.30 -6.27 5.18
C LYS A 80 4.77 -6.37 5.19
N LEU A 81 4.15 -6.59 6.35
CA LEU A 81 2.69 -6.68 6.46
C LEU A 81 2.04 -5.32 6.18
N ILE A 82 2.60 -4.27 6.78
CA ILE A 82 2.14 -2.89 6.62
C ILE A 82 2.37 -2.43 5.18
N SER A 83 3.52 -2.75 4.59
CA SER A 83 3.78 -2.46 3.18
C SER A 83 2.79 -3.14 2.23
N ILE A 84 2.31 -4.35 2.52
CA ILE A 84 1.26 -4.98 1.69
C ILE A 84 -0.03 -4.15 1.75
N ALA A 85 -0.39 -3.63 2.94
CA ALA A 85 -1.55 -2.76 3.12
C ALA A 85 -1.38 -1.42 2.38
N HIS A 86 -0.17 -0.86 2.38
CA HIS A 86 0.16 0.34 1.62
C HIS A 86 -0.05 0.14 0.12
N GLU A 87 0.60 -0.89 -0.44
CA GLU A 87 0.53 -1.19 -1.87
C GLU A 87 -0.86 -1.66 -2.32
N PHE A 88 -1.67 -2.17 -1.40
CA PHE A 88 -3.08 -2.44 -1.66
C PHE A 88 -3.86 -1.18 -2.05
N VAL A 89 -3.60 -0.05 -1.37
CA VAL A 89 -4.26 1.22 -1.69
C VAL A 89 -3.89 1.68 -3.09
N HIS A 90 -2.61 1.65 -3.43
CA HIS A 90 -2.12 1.95 -4.79
C HIS A 90 -2.70 1.03 -5.87
N ALA A 91 -2.88 -0.24 -5.53
CA ALA A 91 -3.35 -1.22 -6.50
C ALA A 91 -4.86 -1.13 -6.75
N LEU A 92 -5.67 -0.93 -5.70
CA LEU A 92 -7.11 -1.21 -5.75
C LEU A 92 -8.02 -0.15 -5.16
N VAL A 93 -7.55 0.67 -4.22
CA VAL A 93 -8.43 1.64 -3.54
C VAL A 93 -8.38 2.99 -4.23
N LYS A 94 -7.17 3.50 -4.51
CA LYS A 94 -6.97 4.84 -5.06
C LYS A 94 -5.81 4.92 -6.04
N PRO A 95 -5.81 4.11 -7.11
CA PRO A 95 -4.71 4.10 -8.07
C PRO A 95 -4.56 5.48 -8.73
N THR A 96 -3.38 6.10 -8.65
CA THR A 96 -3.11 7.37 -9.37
C THR A 96 -3.07 7.18 -10.88
N VAL A 97 -3.95 7.84 -11.61
CA VAL A 97 -3.92 7.83 -13.08
C VAL A 97 -2.78 8.72 -13.58
N ASP A 98 -2.04 8.22 -14.57
CA ASP A 98 -0.95 8.97 -15.21
C ASP A 98 -1.48 10.32 -15.77
N PRO A 99 -0.69 11.41 -15.74
CA PRO A 99 -1.14 12.70 -16.22
C PRO A 99 -1.34 12.64 -17.74
N ILE A 100 -2.44 13.22 -18.23
CA ILE A 100 -2.73 13.29 -19.66
C ILE A 100 -2.15 14.60 -20.21
N PRO A 101 -1.21 14.56 -21.19
CA PRO A 101 -0.59 15.75 -21.73
C PRO A 101 -1.60 16.75 -22.31
N GLY A 102 -1.58 17.99 -21.84
CA GLY A 102 -2.49 19.06 -22.27
C GLY A 102 -3.86 19.05 -21.59
N GLU A 103 -4.11 18.14 -20.65
CA GLU A 103 -5.38 18.03 -19.91
C GLU A 103 -5.16 18.08 -18.40
N THR A 104 -4.18 17.33 -17.90
CA THR A 104 -3.83 17.33 -16.49
C THR A 104 -2.82 18.42 -16.17
N GLY A 105 -3.10 19.27 -15.19
CA GLY A 105 -2.12 20.24 -14.67
C GLY A 105 -1.06 19.59 -13.77
N ARG A 106 0.15 20.18 -13.70
CA ARG A 106 1.24 19.68 -12.83
C ARG A 106 0.81 19.61 -11.36
N GLN A 107 0.24 20.70 -10.85
CA GLN A 107 -0.21 20.77 -9.45
C GLN A 107 -1.37 19.80 -9.18
N GLU A 108 -2.29 19.66 -10.12
CA GLU A 108 -3.39 18.69 -10.03
C GLU A 108 -2.87 17.25 -9.94
N PHE A 109 -1.86 16.88 -10.73
CA PHE A 109 -1.23 15.57 -10.64
C PHE A 109 -0.55 15.36 -9.28
N ILE A 110 0.26 16.33 -8.83
CA ILE A 110 0.92 16.28 -7.53
C ILE A 110 -0.10 16.11 -6.40
N ASP A 111 -1.18 16.89 -6.43
CA ASP A 111 -2.21 16.83 -5.39
C ASP A 111 -2.93 15.48 -5.35
N ARG A 112 -3.14 14.83 -6.51
CA ARG A 112 -3.69 13.48 -6.62
C ARG A 112 -2.74 12.43 -6.03
N CYS A 113 -1.45 12.47 -6.38
CA CYS A 113 -0.45 11.57 -5.81
C CYS A 113 -0.36 11.70 -4.28
N ILE A 114 -0.30 12.92 -3.76
CA ILE A 114 -0.27 13.17 -2.32
C ILE A 114 -1.56 12.66 -1.66
N ASP A 115 -2.70 12.76 -2.33
CA ASP A 115 -3.97 12.28 -1.82
C ASP A 115 -4.02 10.75 -1.74
N GLU A 116 -3.45 10.06 -2.72
CA GLU A 116 -3.27 8.60 -2.71
C GLU A 116 -2.34 8.15 -1.57
N GLU A 117 -1.14 8.73 -1.45
CA GLU A 117 -0.21 8.44 -0.34
C GLU A 117 -0.83 8.68 1.03
N THR A 118 -1.65 9.74 1.14
CA THR A 118 -2.38 10.03 2.37
C THR A 118 -3.33 8.89 2.71
N GLU A 119 -4.10 8.38 1.74
CA GLU A 119 -4.98 7.23 1.98
C GLU A 119 -4.20 5.96 2.31
N ALA A 120 -3.05 5.73 1.66
CA ALA A 120 -2.19 4.58 1.94
C ALA A 120 -1.75 4.58 3.41
N ILE A 121 -1.24 5.72 3.91
CA ILE A 121 -0.83 5.85 5.32
C ILE A 121 -2.01 5.77 6.29
N VAL A 122 -3.16 6.36 5.93
CA VAL A 122 -4.37 6.26 6.78
C VAL A 122 -4.82 4.81 6.91
N HIS A 123 -4.76 4.04 5.81
CA HIS A 123 -5.06 2.61 5.81
C HIS A 123 -4.02 1.83 6.64
N GLU A 124 -2.73 2.08 6.46
CA GLU A 124 -1.67 1.49 7.31
C GLU A 124 -1.95 1.68 8.81
N ILE A 125 -2.40 2.87 9.21
CA ILE A 125 -2.73 3.19 10.61
C ILE A 125 -3.83 2.29 11.17
N GLU A 126 -4.78 1.82 10.36
CA GLU A 126 -5.79 0.86 10.80
C GLU A 126 -5.14 -0.48 11.16
N ILE A 127 -4.31 -1.02 10.27
CA ILE A 127 -3.54 -2.26 10.50
C ILE A 127 -2.63 -2.09 11.72
N VAL A 128 -1.93 -0.97 11.84
CA VAL A 128 -1.05 -0.66 12.99
C VAL A 128 -1.82 -0.72 14.31
N LYS A 129 -3.05 -0.17 14.38
CA LYS A 129 -3.88 -0.25 15.59
C LYS A 129 -4.23 -1.70 15.94
N GLU A 130 -4.56 -2.53 14.95
CA GLU A 130 -4.88 -3.94 15.16
C GLU A 130 -3.66 -4.73 15.65
N LEU A 131 -2.48 -4.49 15.05
CA LEU A 131 -1.23 -5.13 15.46
C LEU A 131 -0.84 -4.74 16.90
N ILE A 132 -0.94 -3.45 17.26
CA ILE A 132 -0.69 -2.99 18.64
C ILE A 132 -1.65 -3.66 19.62
N LYS A 133 -2.95 -3.70 19.29
CA LYS A 133 -3.97 -4.36 20.13
C LYS A 133 -3.68 -5.84 20.35
N ALA A 134 -3.07 -6.51 19.37
CA ALA A 134 -2.65 -7.90 19.45
C ALA A 134 -1.28 -8.11 20.12
N GLY A 135 -0.63 -7.07 20.64
CA GLY A 135 0.69 -7.14 21.26
C GLY A 135 1.83 -7.40 20.26
N ILE A 136 1.62 -7.11 18.97
CA ILE A 136 2.64 -7.26 17.94
C ILE A 136 3.47 -5.97 17.85
N PRO A 137 4.81 -6.04 17.95
CA PRO A 137 5.67 -4.87 17.81
C PRO A 137 5.52 -4.21 16.43
N VAL A 138 5.54 -2.88 16.40
CA VAL A 138 5.46 -2.08 15.16
C VAL A 138 6.67 -1.19 15.05
N ASP A 139 7.05 -0.85 13.82
CA ASP A 139 8.21 -0.01 13.57
C ASP A 139 7.99 1.42 14.10
N PRO A 140 9.02 2.09 14.67
CA PRO A 140 8.90 3.46 15.16
C PRO A 140 8.34 4.46 14.15
N LYS A 141 8.63 4.29 12.85
CA LYS A 141 8.07 5.15 11.79
C LYS A 141 6.54 5.10 11.75
N GLU A 142 5.97 3.91 11.92
CA GLU A 142 4.52 3.69 11.90
C GLU A 142 3.85 4.27 13.16
N LEU A 143 4.54 4.21 14.30
CA LEU A 143 4.07 4.83 15.53
C LEU A 143 4.06 6.36 15.43
N GLU A 144 5.03 6.95 14.72
CA GLU A 144 5.07 8.38 14.44
C GLU A 144 3.89 8.81 13.54
N TRP A 145 3.54 8.02 12.52
CA TRP A 145 2.33 8.25 11.72
C TRP A 145 1.05 8.17 12.55
N LEU A 146 0.90 7.12 13.36
CA LEU A 146 -0.24 6.98 14.28
C LEU A 146 -0.36 8.19 15.23
N LYS A 147 0.76 8.68 15.77
CA LYS A 147 0.80 9.87 16.63
C LYS A 147 0.34 11.13 15.91
N ARG A 148 0.77 11.34 14.67
CA ARG A 148 0.33 12.47 13.82
C ARG A 148 -1.17 12.38 13.53
N TYR A 149 -1.65 11.21 13.16
CA TYR A 149 -3.07 10.96 12.92
C TYR A 149 -3.93 11.23 14.16
N ARG A 150 -3.50 10.80 15.35
CA ARG A 150 -4.22 11.11 16.60
C ARG A 150 -4.32 12.61 16.90
N ARG A 151 -3.40 13.43 16.42
CA ARG A 151 -3.36 14.89 16.67
C ARG A 151 -4.23 15.69 15.71
N GLY A 152 -4.38 15.25 14.45
CA GLY A 152 -5.10 16.04 13.44
C GLY A 152 -5.67 15.24 12.29
N GLY A 153 -5.86 13.93 12.48
CA GLY A 153 -6.44 13.01 11.51
C GLY A 153 -5.71 12.99 10.17
N ARG A 154 -6.48 12.74 9.12
CA ARG A 154 -6.06 12.72 7.72
C ARG A 154 -5.34 14.01 7.31
N THR A 155 -5.84 15.17 7.73
CA THR A 155 -5.25 16.48 7.39
C THR A 155 -3.82 16.62 7.91
N ALA A 156 -3.53 16.08 9.11
CA ALA A 156 -2.17 16.08 9.65
C ALA A 156 -1.23 15.16 8.87
N ILE A 157 -1.73 14.03 8.36
CA ILE A 157 -0.96 13.12 7.49
C ILE A 157 -0.62 13.81 6.17
N ARG A 158 -1.62 14.37 5.47
CA ARG A 158 -1.41 15.10 4.21
C ARG A 158 -0.36 16.20 4.36
N LYS A 159 -0.49 17.03 5.40
CA LYS A 159 0.47 18.12 5.69
C LYS A 159 1.88 17.62 6.00
N ALA A 160 2.02 16.46 6.63
CA ALA A 160 3.31 15.87 6.92
C ALA A 160 3.96 15.27 5.66
N LEU A 161 3.19 14.62 4.79
CA LEU A 161 3.66 14.12 3.49
C LEU A 161 4.24 15.23 2.62
N GLN A 162 3.57 16.38 2.55
CA GLN A 162 4.05 17.57 1.83
C GLN A 162 5.42 18.09 2.30
N LYS A 163 5.88 17.69 3.48
CA LYS A 163 7.17 18.08 4.06
C LYS A 163 8.13 16.91 4.24
N THR A 164 7.73 15.70 3.85
CA THR A 164 8.54 14.50 4.04
C THR A 164 9.50 14.36 2.88
N ILE A 165 10.79 14.27 3.19
CA ILE A 165 11.85 14.02 2.21
C ILE A 165 11.90 12.52 1.91
N THR A 166 11.84 12.14 0.64
CA THR A 166 11.97 10.75 0.20
C THR A 166 13.41 10.29 0.44
N SER A 167 13.57 9.07 0.96
CA SER A 167 14.89 8.50 1.22
C SER A 167 15.64 8.07 -0.05
N THR A 168 14.95 8.05 -1.20
CA THR A 168 15.49 7.59 -2.48
C THR A 168 15.98 8.73 -3.36
N THR A 169 15.28 9.87 -3.42
CA THR A 169 15.67 11.01 -4.25
C THR A 169 16.23 12.18 -3.43
N GLY A 170 15.95 12.23 -2.13
CA GLY A 170 16.35 13.37 -1.29
C GLY A 170 15.47 14.61 -1.50
N GLU A 171 14.39 14.49 -2.29
CA GLU A 171 13.40 15.52 -2.56
C GLU A 171 12.17 15.34 -1.65
N ASP A 172 11.39 16.38 -1.42
CA ASP A 172 10.07 16.19 -0.82
C ASP A 172 9.08 15.53 -1.80
N TYR A 173 7.98 14.98 -1.28
CA TYR A 173 6.98 14.32 -2.13
C TYR A 173 6.43 15.21 -3.26
N PRO A 174 6.08 16.50 -3.02
CA PRO A 174 5.67 17.40 -4.10
C PRO A 174 6.68 17.48 -5.24
N GLU A 175 7.96 17.64 -4.94
CA GLU A 175 9.00 17.73 -5.97
C GLU A 175 9.22 16.39 -6.68
N TYR A 176 9.22 15.28 -5.94
CA TYR A 176 9.30 13.93 -6.52
C TYR A 176 8.15 13.64 -7.50
N TYR A 177 6.91 13.98 -7.15
CA TYR A 177 5.78 13.79 -8.08
C TYR A 177 5.78 14.83 -9.21
N GLY A 178 6.34 16.01 -8.97
CA GLY A 178 6.53 17.03 -9.97
C GLY A 178 7.51 16.59 -11.06
N SER A 179 8.65 16.00 -10.68
CA SER A 179 9.61 15.46 -11.65
C SER A 179 9.01 14.30 -12.45
N TRP A 180 8.22 13.43 -11.81
CA TRP A 180 7.49 12.38 -12.53
C TRP A 180 6.48 12.94 -13.56
N TYR A 181 5.74 14.01 -13.21
CA TYR A 181 4.90 14.70 -14.18
C TYR A 181 5.72 15.23 -15.36
N ASP A 182 6.85 15.85 -15.06
CA ASP A 182 7.72 16.48 -16.06
C ASP A 182 8.35 15.44 -17.01
N GLU A 183 8.57 14.20 -16.57
CA GLU A 183 9.00 13.08 -17.40
C GLU A 183 7.90 12.57 -18.34
N ILE A 184 6.64 12.52 -17.89
CA ILE A 184 5.51 12.02 -18.68
C ILE A 184 5.00 13.07 -19.67
N VAL A 185 4.92 14.34 -19.24
CA VAL A 185 4.29 15.42 -20.01
C VAL A 185 5.35 16.29 -20.69
N PRO A 186 5.45 16.24 -22.03
CA PRO A 186 6.38 17.10 -22.78
C PRO A 186 6.13 18.57 -22.51
N MET A 187 7.19 19.37 -22.43
CA MET A 187 7.12 20.80 -22.11
C MET A 187 6.10 21.57 -22.98
N SER A 188 5.98 21.24 -24.27
CA SER A 188 5.04 21.86 -25.21
C SER A 188 3.56 21.57 -24.93
N ARG A 189 3.26 20.59 -24.08
CA ARG A 189 1.90 20.16 -23.71
C ARG A 189 1.60 20.35 -22.23
N ARG A 190 2.49 20.99 -21.47
CA ARG A 190 2.22 21.30 -20.06
C ARG A 190 1.19 22.43 -19.99
N LEU A 191 0.17 22.23 -19.18
CA LEU A 191 -0.69 23.34 -18.77
C LEU A 191 0.09 24.28 -17.85
N PRO A 192 -0.16 25.60 -17.93
CA PRO A 192 0.44 26.57 -17.01
C PRO A 192 0.11 26.29 -15.54
#